data_AF-A0A835C8D9-F1
#
_entry.id   AF-A0A835C8D9-F1
#
_cell.length_a   1.000
_cell.length_b   1.000
_cell.length_c   1.000
_cell.angle_alpha   90.00
_cell.angle_beta   90.00
_cell.angle_gamma   90.00
#
_symmetry.space_group_name_H-M   'P 1'
#
loop_
_entity.id
_entity.type
_entity.pdbx_description
1 polymer ?
#
loop_
_entity_poly.entity_id
_entity_poly.type
_entity_poly.pdbx_seq_one_letter_code
_entity_poly.pdbx_strand_id
1 'polypeptide(L)'
;MKVESNSLDTRLGTVEVMFVVAKRAVEAAISVELLNMGEFCGEITARTSSIQESVVLHDSKKVAGGAIMTCNGGGAIQLLRRVVAVSLKEKLELTARTGDGENKSTVWFTPRASGGDEVEIVCGPIKMLVKPSVVDQVLPYFGLDDVSNRD
;
A
#
# COMPACT_ATOMS: atom_id res chain seq x y z
N MET A 1 -4.43 11.80 -7.79
CA MET A 1 -5.62 10.93 -7.89
C MET A 1 -6.80 11.69 -7.31
N LYS A 2 -8.06 11.25 -7.50
CA LYS A 2 -9.23 11.91 -6.88
C LYS A 2 -9.99 10.90 -6.03
N VAL A 3 -10.21 11.22 -4.75
CA VAL A 3 -11.03 10.44 -3.84
C VAL A 3 -12.50 10.76 -4.11
N GLU A 4 -13.32 9.73 -4.26
CA GLU A 4 -14.76 9.81 -4.41
C GLU A 4 -15.42 8.92 -3.35
N SER A 5 -16.62 9.30 -2.91
CA SER A 5 -17.37 8.58 -1.90
C SER A 5 -18.81 8.40 -2.33
N ASN A 6 -19.34 7.19 -2.20
CA ASN A 6 -20.74 6.87 -2.41
C ASN A 6 -21.30 6.21 -1.14
N SER A 7 -22.51 6.57 -0.74
CA SER A 7 -23.22 5.93 0.35
C SER A 7 -24.44 5.19 -0.17
N LEU A 8 -24.70 4.02 0.42
CA LEU A 8 -25.89 3.22 0.16
C LEU A 8 -26.60 2.97 1.49
N ASP A 9 -27.73 3.64 1.67
CA ASP A 9 -28.60 3.41 2.82
C ASP A 9 -29.53 2.24 2.56
N THR A 10 -29.51 1.28 3.48
CA THR A 10 -30.41 0.13 3.49
C THR A 10 -31.13 0.03 4.82
N ARG A 11 -32.19 -0.78 4.89
CA ARG A 11 -32.94 -1.02 6.14
C ARG A 11 -32.05 -1.55 7.28
N LEU A 12 -30.91 -2.17 6.98
CA LEU A 12 -29.98 -2.77 7.95
C LEU A 12 -28.80 -1.86 8.30
N GLY A 13 -28.69 -0.69 7.68
CA GLY A 13 -27.63 0.28 7.92
C GLY A 13 -27.15 0.97 6.64
N THR A 14 -26.26 1.93 6.85
CA THR A 14 -25.59 2.71 5.80
C THR A 14 -24.24 2.08 5.49
N VAL A 15 -23.97 1.85 4.21
CA VAL A 15 -22.63 1.48 3.73
C VAL A 15 -22.03 2.66 2.99
N GLU A 16 -20.90 3.16 3.47
CA GLU A 16 -20.12 4.19 2.77
C GLU A 16 -18.92 3.53 2.06
N VAL A 17 -18.77 3.80 0.77
CA VAL A 17 -17.68 3.31 -0.07
C VAL A 17 -16.86 4.51 -0.52
N MET A 18 -15.58 4.54 -0.14
CA MET A 18 -14.60 5.48 -0.65
C MET A 18 -13.70 4.77 -1.66
N PHE A 19 -13.56 5.36 -2.85
CA PHE A 19 -12.68 4.84 -3.88
C PHE A 19 -11.91 5.97 -4.54
N VAL A 20 -10.89 5.59 -5.30
CA VAL A 20 -9.96 6.52 -5.92
C VAL A 20 -9.88 6.21 -7.39
N VAL A 21 -10.19 7.20 -8.23
CA VAL A 21 -10.01 7.06 -9.67
C VAL A 21 -8.60 7.52 -10.05
N ALA A 22 -7.86 6.60 -10.70
CA ALA A 22 -6.50 6.83 -11.13
C ALA A 22 -6.38 6.65 -12.65
N LYS A 23 -6.10 7.74 -13.36
CA LYS A 23 -5.75 7.71 -14.79
C LYS A 23 -4.24 7.48 -14.91
N ARG A 24 -3.81 6.52 -15.75
CA ARG A 24 -2.39 6.18 -15.98
C ARG A 24 -1.68 5.80 -14.67
N ALA A 25 -2.09 4.69 -14.09
CA ALA A 25 -1.54 4.15 -12.85
C ALA A 25 -0.93 2.78 -13.08
N VAL A 26 -0.09 2.36 -12.14
CA VAL A 26 0.41 0.99 -12.05
C VAL A 26 -0.18 0.33 -10.82
N GLU A 27 -0.48 -0.94 -10.94
CA GLU A 27 -0.74 -1.80 -9.80
C GLU A 27 0.61 -2.32 -9.29
N ALA A 28 0.98 -1.91 -8.07
CA ALA A 28 2.22 -2.32 -7.43
C ALA A 28 1.94 -3.35 -6.34
N ALA A 29 2.46 -4.56 -6.51
CA ALA A 29 2.51 -5.55 -5.45
C ALA A 29 3.75 -5.32 -4.59
N ILE A 30 3.56 -5.26 -3.28
CA ILE A 30 4.58 -5.03 -2.27
C ILE A 30 4.91 -6.36 -1.60
N SER A 31 6.20 -6.69 -1.54
CA SER A 31 6.73 -7.70 -0.63
C SER A 31 7.63 -7.06 0.41
N VAL A 32 7.64 -7.62 1.62
CA VAL A 32 8.49 -7.18 2.72
C VAL A 32 9.15 -8.40 3.34
N GLU A 33 10.47 -8.37 3.47
CA GLU A 33 11.28 -9.46 4.00
C GLU A 33 12.12 -8.97 5.18
N LEU A 34 12.22 -9.75 6.25
CA LEU A 34 13.10 -9.45 7.38
C LEU A 34 14.55 -9.82 7.02
N LEU A 35 15.46 -8.85 7.17
CA LEU A 35 16.88 -9.04 6.89
C LEU A 35 17.68 -9.57 8.09
N ASN A 36 17.15 -9.40 9.30
CA ASN A 36 17.76 -9.90 10.52
C ASN A 36 16.85 -10.91 11.25
N MET A 37 17.47 -11.72 12.11
CA MET A 37 16.73 -12.61 13.00
C MET A 37 15.88 -11.79 13.97
N GLY A 38 14.63 -12.21 14.15
CA GLY A 38 13.68 -11.54 15.03
C GLY A 38 12.27 -11.53 14.44
N GLU A 39 11.41 -10.74 15.06
CA GLU A 39 10.02 -10.59 14.67
C GLU A 39 9.70 -9.10 14.55
N PHE A 40 8.89 -8.75 13.55
CA PHE A 40 8.33 -7.40 13.47
C PHE A 40 6.93 -7.38 14.09
N CYS A 41 6.82 -6.70 15.23
CA CYS A 41 5.55 -6.38 15.86
C CYS A 41 5.24 -4.90 15.63
N GLY A 42 4.28 -4.62 14.75
CA GLY A 42 3.94 -3.27 14.37
C GLY A 42 2.99 -3.17 13.20
N GLU A 43 2.96 -1.99 12.60
CA GLU A 43 2.10 -1.64 11.47
C GLU A 43 2.96 -1.22 10.28
N ILE A 44 2.59 -1.69 9.08
CA ILE A 44 3.11 -1.20 7.81
C ILE A 44 1.96 -0.59 7.04
N THR A 45 2.10 0.68 6.68
CA THR A 45 1.10 1.43 5.93
C THR A 45 1.68 1.96 4.62
N ALA A 46 0.80 2.17 3.66
CA ALA A 46 1.13 2.72 2.35
C ALA A 46 0.17 3.85 2.00
N ARG A 47 0.69 4.93 1.40
CA ARG A 47 -0.15 6.00 0.83
C ARG A 47 0.50 6.58 -0.41
N THR A 48 -0.29 7.14 -1.30
CA THR A 48 0.26 7.89 -2.44
C THR A 48 0.48 9.36 -2.05
N SER A 49 1.38 10.06 -2.73
CA SER A 49 1.68 11.46 -2.41
C SER A 49 0.48 12.41 -2.53
N SER A 50 -0.59 12.03 -3.25
CA SER A 50 -1.80 12.86 -3.38
C SER A 50 -2.92 12.53 -2.39
N ILE A 51 -2.81 11.42 -1.65
CA ILE A 51 -3.86 10.92 -0.76
C ILE A 51 -3.32 10.87 0.67
N GLN A 52 -4.04 11.49 1.61
CA GLN A 52 -3.61 11.55 3.00
C GLN A 52 -3.92 10.24 3.74
N GLU A 53 -5.01 9.58 3.36
CA GLU A 53 -5.42 8.28 3.88
C GLU A 53 -4.42 7.19 3.52
N SER A 54 -3.97 6.47 4.55
CA SER A 54 -3.06 5.34 4.40
C SER A 54 -3.80 4.01 4.39
N VAL A 55 -3.42 3.14 3.47
CA VAL A 55 -3.83 1.74 3.45
C VAL A 55 -2.92 0.95 4.38
N VAL A 56 -3.51 0.16 5.28
CA VAL A 56 -2.77 -0.76 6.14
C VAL A 56 -2.41 -2.01 5.33
N LEU A 57 -1.11 -2.22 5.12
CA LEU A 57 -0.57 -3.42 4.46
C LEU A 57 -0.33 -4.53 5.46
N HIS A 58 0.13 -4.21 6.67
CA HIS A 58 0.34 -5.16 7.76
C HIS A 58 -0.02 -4.50 9.09
N ASP A 59 -0.64 -5.26 9.98
CA ASP A 59 -0.90 -4.85 11.37
C ASP A 59 -0.86 -6.12 12.22
N SER A 60 0.17 -6.22 13.07
CA SER A 60 0.39 -7.40 13.91
C SER A 60 -0.78 -7.73 14.85
N LYS A 61 -1.66 -6.77 15.14
CA LYS A 61 -2.87 -6.98 15.96
C LYS A 61 -4.04 -7.59 15.18
N LYS A 62 -4.05 -7.45 13.85
CA LYS A 62 -5.17 -7.87 12.97
C LYS A 62 -4.90 -9.17 12.22
N VAL A 63 -3.68 -9.68 12.25
CA VAL A 63 -3.35 -10.97 11.65
C VAL A 63 -3.97 -12.07 12.53
N ALA A 64 -5.08 -12.65 12.07
CA ALA A 64 -5.79 -13.72 12.76
C ALA A 64 -4.88 -14.95 12.93
N GLY A 65 -4.84 -15.51 14.15
CA GLY A 65 -4.06 -16.70 14.48
C GLY A 65 -2.72 -16.46 15.15
N GLY A 66 -2.39 -15.22 15.53
CA GLY A 66 -1.11 -14.94 16.21
C GLY A 66 0.08 -15.40 15.37
N ALA A 67 -0.05 -15.34 14.04
CA ALA A 67 1.04 -15.58 13.10
C ALA A 67 2.02 -14.41 13.15
N ILE A 68 2.58 -14.21 14.34
CA ILE A 68 3.89 -13.66 14.56
C ILE A 68 4.82 -14.72 13.96
N MET A 69 5.30 -14.49 12.74
CA MET A 69 6.29 -15.39 12.17
C MET A 69 7.59 -15.15 12.92
N THR A 70 7.80 -15.99 13.94
CA THR A 70 9.09 -16.30 14.57
C THR A 70 9.97 -16.82 13.45
N CYS A 71 10.69 -15.93 12.78
CA CYS A 71 11.67 -16.35 11.81
C CYS A 71 12.98 -16.65 12.54
N ASN A 72 13.24 -17.94 12.76
CA ASN A 72 14.60 -18.46 12.98
C ASN A 72 15.43 -18.27 11.69
N GLY A 73 15.61 -17.02 11.25
CA GLY A 73 16.22 -16.63 9.98
C GLY A 73 15.20 -16.02 9.02
N GLY A 74 15.51 -14.80 8.55
CA GLY A 74 14.71 -13.92 7.68
C GLY A 74 13.53 -14.56 6.94
N GLY A 75 12.32 -14.13 7.32
CA GLY A 75 11.07 -14.54 6.70
C GLY A 75 10.33 -13.37 6.04
N ALA A 76 9.48 -13.68 5.06
CA ALA A 76 8.58 -12.72 4.45
C ALA A 76 7.46 -12.33 5.44
N ILE A 77 7.18 -11.03 5.57
CA ILE A 77 6.09 -10.52 6.40
C ILE A 77 4.76 -10.73 5.67
N GLN A 78 3.80 -11.36 6.34
CA GLN A 78 2.47 -11.54 5.80
C GLN A 78 1.71 -10.22 5.75
N LEU A 79 1.40 -9.73 4.55
CA LEU A 79 0.61 -8.52 4.37
C LEU A 79 -0.90 -8.87 4.26
N LEU A 80 -1.74 -8.10 4.96
CA LEU A 80 -3.21 -8.07 4.82
C LEU A 80 -3.63 -7.63 3.42
N ARG A 81 -2.88 -6.68 2.85
CA ARG A 81 -3.02 -6.22 1.46
C ARG A 81 -1.65 -6.09 0.85
N ARG A 82 -1.41 -6.75 -0.27
CA ARG A 82 -0.14 -6.70 -0.99
C ARG A 82 -0.14 -5.66 -2.11
N VAL A 83 -1.31 -5.35 -2.64
CA VAL A 83 -1.45 -4.57 -3.87
C VAL A 83 -1.90 -3.15 -3.55
N VAL A 84 -1.22 -2.18 -4.17
CA VAL A 84 -1.56 -0.76 -4.11
C VAL A 84 -1.51 -0.15 -5.51
N ALA A 85 -2.53 0.61 -5.89
CA ALA A 85 -2.52 1.38 -7.13
C ALA A 85 -1.78 2.70 -6.92
N VAL A 86 -0.86 3.05 -7.84
CA VAL A 86 -0.04 4.27 -7.76
C VAL A 86 -0.06 4.98 -9.11
N SER A 87 -0.39 6.26 -9.12
CA SER A 87 -0.37 7.09 -10.34
C SER A 87 1.07 7.30 -10.80
N LEU A 88 1.34 7.22 -12.10
CA LEU A 88 2.69 7.45 -12.66
C LEU A 88 3.25 8.86 -12.37
N LYS A 89 2.40 9.82 -11.96
CA LYS A 89 2.80 11.18 -11.58
C LYS A 89 3.06 11.34 -10.08
N GLU A 90 2.83 10.29 -9.30
CA GLU A 90 2.88 10.32 -7.83
C GLU A 90 3.96 9.38 -7.31
N LYS A 91 4.23 9.46 -6.01
CA LYS A 91 5.12 8.52 -5.32
C LYS A 91 4.31 7.72 -4.31
N LEU A 92 4.74 6.48 -4.08
CA LEU A 92 4.23 5.62 -3.01
C LEU A 92 5.09 5.83 -1.77
N GLU A 93 4.48 6.32 -0.70
CA GLU A 93 5.07 6.38 0.63
C GLU A 93 4.74 5.08 1.37
N LEU A 94 5.77 4.40 1.87
CA LEU A 94 5.63 3.23 2.75
C LEU A 94 6.20 3.59 4.11
N THR A 95 5.42 3.34 5.16
CA THR A 95 5.78 3.65 6.54
C THR A 95 5.67 2.40 7.39
N ALA A 96 6.76 2.02 8.06
CA ALA A 96 6.79 1.01 9.10
C ALA A 96 6.82 1.69 10.48
N ARG A 97 6.02 1.19 11.41
CA ARG A 97 5.96 1.67 12.80
C ARG A 97 5.93 0.49 13.76
N THR A 98 6.72 0.53 14.83
CA THR A 98 6.69 -0.48 15.90
C THR A 98 5.40 -0.41 16.73
N GLY A 99 5.03 -1.52 17.37
CA GLY A 99 3.79 -1.61 18.17
C GLY A 99 3.74 -0.67 19.38
N ASP A 100 4.89 -0.29 19.93
CA ASP A 100 5.05 0.74 20.97
C ASP A 100 4.90 2.18 20.44
N GLY A 101 4.97 2.36 19.12
CA GLY A 101 4.93 3.65 18.44
C GLY A 101 6.22 4.47 18.53
N GLU A 102 7.27 3.98 19.20
CA GLU A 102 8.51 4.73 19.42
C GLU A 102 9.37 4.82 18.17
N ASN A 103 9.37 3.77 17.34
CA ASN A 103 10.16 3.71 16.12
C ASN A 103 9.26 3.82 14.89
N LYS A 104 9.66 4.71 13.97
CA LYS A 104 8.97 4.93 12.70
C LYS A 104 9.99 5.18 11.60
N SER A 105 9.83 4.47 10.49
CA SER A 105 10.64 4.68 9.29
C SER A 105 9.79 4.74 8.04
N THR A 106 10.15 5.64 7.14
CA THR A 106 9.38 5.95 5.94
C THR A 106 10.30 5.97 4.72
N VAL A 107 9.84 5.36 3.63
CA VAL A 107 10.54 5.33 2.34
C VAL A 107 9.58 5.68 1.21
N TRP A 108 10.16 6.12 0.09
CA TRP A 108 9.40 6.59 -1.07
C TRP A 108 9.80 5.82 -2.32
N PHE A 109 8.80 5.31 -3.03
CA PHE A 109 8.98 4.64 -4.31
C PHE A 109 8.37 5.48 -5.42
N THR A 110 9.10 5.60 -6.53
CA THR A 110 8.55 6.18 -7.75
C THR A 110 8.06 5.03 -8.62
N PRO A 111 6.77 4.99 -9.00
CA PRO A 111 6.25 3.97 -9.89
C PRO A 111 6.94 4.08 -11.26
N ARG A 112 7.76 3.09 -11.60
CA ARG A 112 8.40 2.95 -12.91
C ARG A 112 7.77 1.77 -13.66
N ALA A 113 7.64 1.88 -14.98
CA ALA A 113 7.07 0.79 -15.80
C ALA A 113 7.99 -0.45 -15.87
N SER A 114 9.29 -0.27 -15.60
CA SER A 114 10.25 -1.35 -15.30
C SER A 114 10.36 -1.47 -13.77
N GLY A 115 10.40 -2.70 -13.24
CA GLY A 115 10.28 -3.06 -11.81
C GLY A 115 10.95 -2.11 -10.78
N GLY A 116 10.36 -2.06 -9.58
CA GLY A 116 10.75 -1.11 -8.54
C GLY A 116 12.11 -1.42 -7.91
N ASP A 117 12.77 -0.36 -7.42
CA ASP A 117 14.01 -0.48 -6.66
C ASP A 117 13.71 -1.15 -5.30
N GLU A 118 14.53 -2.12 -4.92
CA GLU A 118 14.48 -2.70 -3.57
C GLU A 118 15.05 -1.67 -2.57
N VAL A 119 14.40 -1.49 -1.42
CA VAL A 119 14.83 -0.51 -0.42
C VAL A 119 14.86 -1.14 0.95
N GLU A 120 15.99 -0.98 1.65
CA GLU A 120 16.13 -1.35 3.06
C GLU A 120 15.46 -0.30 3.95
N ILE A 121 14.64 -0.76 4.90
CA ILE A 121 14.03 0.01 5.97
C ILE A 121 14.58 -0.49 7.30
N VAL A 122 15.06 0.43 8.13
CA VAL A 122 15.49 0.13 9.51
C VAL A 122 14.45 0.73 10.45
N CYS A 123 13.79 -0.07 11.27
CA CYS A 123 12.78 0.37 12.23
C CYS A 123 13.12 -0.19 13.61
N GLY A 124 13.73 0.65 14.46
CA GLY A 124 14.31 0.20 15.74
C GLY A 124 15.38 -0.86 15.51
N PRO A 125 15.33 -2.03 16.20
CA PRO A 125 16.30 -3.11 16.02
C PRO A 125 16.05 -3.94 14.74
N ILE A 126 14.94 -3.74 14.03
CA ILE A 126 14.53 -4.58 12.91
C ILE A 126 14.95 -3.96 11.59
N LYS A 127 15.49 -4.79 10.69
CA LYS A 127 15.83 -4.43 9.31
C LYS A 127 14.93 -5.19 8.35
N MET A 128 14.37 -4.49 7.38
CA MET A 128 13.45 -5.05 6.38
C MET A 128 13.88 -4.64 4.99
N LEU A 129 13.66 -5.51 4.02
CA LEU A 129 13.79 -5.20 2.60
C LEU A 129 12.39 -5.12 1.99
N VAL A 130 12.09 -4.00 1.34
CA VAL A 130 10.83 -3.80 0.66
C VAL A 130 11.04 -3.81 -0.84
N LYS A 131 10.25 -4.62 -1.54
CA LYS A 131 10.33 -4.78 -2.99
C LYS A 131 8.97 -4.47 -3.61
N PRO A 132 8.84 -3.38 -4.37
CA PRO A 132 7.67 -3.12 -5.20
C PRO A 132 7.85 -3.76 -6.58
N SER A 133 6.92 -4.62 -6.97
CA SER A 133 6.80 -5.16 -8.32
C SER A 133 5.55 -4.61 -9.00
N VAL A 134 5.70 -4.04 -10.20
CA VAL A 134 4.55 -3.68 -11.03
C VAL A 134 3.95 -4.96 -11.60
N VAL A 135 2.68 -5.20 -11.27
CA VAL A 135 1.94 -6.41 -11.69
C VAL A 135 0.95 -6.12 -12.81
N ASP A 136 0.47 -4.87 -12.92
CA ASP A 136 -0.39 -4.45 -14.02
C ASP A 136 -0.21 -2.95 -14.32
N GLN A 137 -0.48 -2.57 -15.57
CA GLN A 137 -0.60 -1.19 -15.99
C GLN A 137 -2.08 -0.88 -16.20
N VAL A 138 -2.63 0.01 -15.38
CA VAL A 138 -3.99 0.50 -15.56
C VAL A 138 -3.99 1.48 -16.74
N LEU A 139 -4.23 0.91 -17.93
CA LEU A 139 -4.44 1.70 -19.14
C LEU A 139 -5.70 2.56 -18.97
N PRO A 140 -5.70 3.80 -19.49
CA PRO A 140 -6.95 4.55 -19.58
C PRO A 140 -7.92 3.73 -20.43
N TYR A 141 -9.13 3.49 -19.92
CA TYR A 141 -10.25 3.08 -20.76
C TYR A 141 -10.37 4.09 -21.90
N PHE A 142 -10.02 3.69 -23.12
CA PHE A 142 -10.36 4.44 -24.33
C PHE A 142 -11.87 4.27 -24.52
N GLY A 143 -12.65 5.27 -24.11
CA GLY A 143 -14.09 5.25 -24.30
C GLY A 143 -14.78 6.36 -23.52
N LEU A 144 -15.31 7.33 -24.26
CA LEU A 144 -16.00 8.56 -23.83
C LEU A 144 -15.08 9.76 -23.58
N ASP A 145 -14.34 10.15 -24.62
CA ASP A 145 -14.15 11.57 -24.86
C ASP A 145 -15.51 12.22 -25.14
N ASP A 146 -15.68 13.42 -24.58
CA ASP A 146 -16.78 14.37 -24.77
C ASP A 146 -17.53 14.25 -26.10
N VAL A 147 -18.74 13.70 -26.07
CA VAL A 147 -19.74 13.97 -27.12
C VAL A 147 -20.89 14.75 -26.50
N SER A 148 -21.06 15.96 -27.04
CA SER A 148 -22.21 16.85 -26.91
C SER A 148 -22.22 17.83 -25.72
N ASN A 149 -21.41 18.89 -25.83
CA ASN A 149 -22.01 20.23 -25.78
C ASN A 149 -21.24 21.20 -26.70
N ARG A 150 -21.69 21.31 -27.94
CA ARG A 150 -21.53 22.51 -28.77
C ARG A 150 -22.84 22.70 -29.50
N ASP A 151 -23.59 23.68 -29.00
CA ASP A 151 -24.50 24.62 -29.67
C ASP A 151 -25.13 24.19 -31.01
#